data_AF-A0KK40-F1
#
_entry.id   AF-A0KK40-F1
#
_cell.length_a   1.000
_cell.length_b   1.000
_cell.length_c   1.000
_cell.angle_alpha   90.00
_cell.angle_beta   90.00
_cell.angle_gamma   90.00
#
_symmetry.space_group_name_H-M   'P 1'
#
loop_
_entity.id
_entity.type
_entity.pdbx_description
1 polymer ?
#
loop_
_entity_poly.entity_id
_entity_poly.type
_entity_poly.pdbx_seq_one_letter_code
_entity_poly.pdbx_strand_id
1 'polypeptide(L)' 'MIEYTSKRIVCPHCGHHTRVELDASQGDQEFYEDCMACCNPIHLRLHRDEARDCLQLFVDADDEQMF' A
#
# COMPACT_ATOMS: atom_id res chain seq x y z
N MET A 1 13.57 -10.30 10.96
CA MET A 1 12.20 -10.50 10.49
C MET A 1 11.49 -9.16 10.60
N ILE A 2 11.05 -8.60 9.48
CA ILE A 2 10.23 -7.39 9.52
C ILE A 2 8.80 -7.90 9.57
N GLU A 3 8.18 -7.86 10.75
CA GLU A 3 6.78 -8.24 10.94
C GLU A 3 5.87 -7.06 10.58
N TYR A 4 6.26 -5.85 10.98
CA TYR A 4 5.49 -4.63 10.77
C TYR A 4 6.39 -3.45 10.39
N THR A 5 5.98 -2.65 9.40
CA THR A 5 6.70 -1.44 9.01
C THR A 5 5.74 -0.34 8.60
N SER A 6 6.06 0.91 8.97
CA SER A 6 5.26 2.06 8.54
C SER A 6 6.00 2.85 7.48
N LYS A 7 5.33 3.12 6.36
CA LYS A 7 5.90 3.88 5.23
C LYS A 7 5.02 5.10 4.94
N ARG A 8 5.66 6.15 4.45
CA ARG A 8 4.96 7.32 3.92
C ARG A 8 4.84 7.14 2.42
N ILE A 9 3.61 7.08 1.94
CA ILE A 9 3.28 7.01 0.53
C ILE A 9 2.64 8.32 0.08
N VAL A 10 2.61 8.52 -1.23
CA VAL A 10 1.96 9.68 -1.85
C VAL A 10 0.67 9.17 -2.47
N CYS A 11 -0.44 9.81 -2.12
CA CYS A 11 -1.75 9.46 -2.64
C CYS A 11 -1.76 9.66 -4.17
N PRO A 12 -2.07 8.63 -4.97
CA PRO A 12 -2.12 8.75 -6.42
C PRO A 12 -3.27 9.66 -6.91
N HIS A 13 -4.31 9.88 -6.08
CA HIS A 13 -5.45 10.74 -6.45
C HIS A 13 -5.20 12.23 -6.24
N CYS A 14 -4.55 12.62 -5.14
CA CYS A 14 -4.39 14.04 -4.77
C CYS A 14 -2.95 14.50 -4.55
N GLY A 15 -1.98 13.57 -4.55
CA GLY A 15 -0.57 13.89 -4.27
C GLY A 15 -0.25 14.16 -2.81
N HIS A 16 -1.18 13.95 -1.87
CA HIS A 16 -0.93 14.15 -0.44
C HIS A 16 -0.10 13.01 0.15
N HIS A 17 0.71 13.32 1.15
CA HIS A 17 1.52 12.32 1.84
C HIS A 17 0.70 11.65 2.96
N THR A 18 0.35 10.38 2.78
CA THR A 18 -0.33 9.56 3.82
C THR A 18 0.67 8.57 4.42
N ARG A 19 0.54 8.29 5.72
CA ARG A 19 1.34 7.26 6.38
C ARG A 19 0.50 5.99 6.44
N VAL A 20 1.07 4.91 5.95
CA VAL A 20 0.42 3.59 5.89
C VAL A 20 1.23 2.61 6.72
N GLU A 21 0.52 1.69 7.34
CA GLU A 21 1.09 0.62 8.13
C GLU A 21 1.04 -0.69 7.33
N LEU A 22 2.20 -1.31 7.14
CA LEU A 22 2.37 -2.51 6.34
C LEU A 22 2.69 -3.67 7.29
N ASP A 23 1.87 -4.71 7.26
CA ASP A 23 2.12 -5.97 7.95
C ASP A 23 2.70 -6.98 6.94
N ALA A 24 3.96 -7.37 7.09
CA ALA A 24 4.57 -8.39 6.23
C ALA A 24 4.56 -9.78 6.88
N SER A 25 3.83 -9.93 7.99
CA SER A 25 3.82 -11.15 8.79
C SER A 25 3.11 -12.30 8.07
N GLN A 26 2.15 -12.02 7.18
CA GLN A 26 1.37 -13.06 6.49
C GLN A 26 1.72 -13.25 5.01
N GLY A 27 2.86 -12.71 4.54
CA GLY A 27 3.31 -12.89 3.15
C GLY A 27 2.83 -11.80 2.21
N ASP A 28 2.29 -12.17 1.05
CA ASP A 28 1.65 -11.24 0.13
C ASP A 28 0.29 -10.79 0.68
N GLN A 29 0.02 -9.49 0.59
CA GLN A 29 -1.19 -8.88 1.11
C GLN A 29 -1.65 -7.74 0.21
N GLU A 30 -2.96 -7.53 0.15
CA GLU A 30 -3.58 -6.41 -0.52
C GLU A 30 -4.60 -5.77 0.41
N PHE A 31 -4.58 -4.44 0.51
CA PHE A 31 -5.46 -3.68 1.38
C PHE A 31 -5.66 -2.26 0.87
N TYR A 32 -6.69 -1.62 1.40
CA TYR A 32 -7.09 -0.28 1.02
C TYR A 32 -6.93 0.66 2.20
N GLU A 33 -6.27 1.79 1.96
CA GLU A 33 -6.07 2.87 2.93
C GLU A 33 -6.71 4.14 2.40
N ASP A 34 -7.53 4.82 3.19
CA ASP A 34 -8.11 6.09 2.79
C ASP A 34 -7.11 7.25 2.91
N CYS A 35 -7.13 8.15 1.93
CA CYS A 35 -6.35 9.37 2.02
C CYS A 35 -7.00 10.37 2.98
N MET A 36 -6.24 10.83 3.99
CA MET A 36 -6.72 11.86 4.94
C MET A 36 -7.04 13.22 4.28
N ALA A 37 -6.57 13.47 3.06
CA ALA A 37 -6.79 14.74 2.36
C ALA A 37 -7.99 14.71 1.41
N CYS A 38 -8.13 13.63 0.62
CA CYS A 38 -9.18 13.54 -0.41
C CYS A 38 -10.22 12.44 -0.16
N CYS A 39 -10.09 11.67 0.93
CA CYS A 39 -10.95 10.55 1.29
C CYS A 39 -11.14 9.52 0.15
N ASN A 40 -10.19 9.42 -0.77
CA ASN A 40 -10.21 8.40 -1.81
C ASN A 40 -9.46 7.16 -1.31
N PRO A 41 -9.96 5.95 -1.61
CA PRO A 41 -9.29 4.70 -1.28
C PRO A 41 -8.01 4.57 -2.10
N ILE A 42 -6.91 4.27 -1.43
CA ILE A 42 -5.61 3.97 -2.04
C ILE A 42 -5.41 2.46 -1.93
N HIS A 43 -5.21 1.80 -3.07
CA HIS A 43 -4.91 0.38 -3.11
C HIS A 43 -3.43 0.17 -2.85
N LEU A 44 -3.13 -0.60 -1.82
CA LEU A 44 -1.79 -0.97 -1.41
C LEU A 44 -1.61 -2.47 -1.60
N ARG A 45 -0.60 -2.86 -2.38
CA ARG A 45 -0.23 -4.26 -2.57
C ARG A 45 1.16 -4.50 -2.03
N LEU A 46 1.24 -5.34 -1.02
CA LEU A 46 2.47 -5.79 -0.41
C LEU A 46 2.85 -7.14 -0.99
N HIS A 47 4.02 -7.21 -1.61
CA HIS A 47 4.58 -8.45 -2.13
C HIS A 47 5.87 -8.78 -1.39
N ARG A 48 5.93 -9.98 -0.81
CA ARG A 48 7.11 -10.49 -0.10
C ARG A 48 7.83 -11.51 -0.99
N ASP A 49 9.00 -11.14 -1.46
CA ASP A 49 9.88 -12.03 -2.22
C ASP A 49 10.77 -12.79 -1.22
N GLU A 50 10.39 -14.03 -0.92
CA GLU A 50 11.14 -14.91 -0.01
C GLU A 50 12.49 -15.37 -0.59
N ALA A 51 12.62 -15.39 -1.92
CA ALA A 51 13.85 -15.86 -2.58
C ALA A 51 14.98 -14.83 -2.52
N ARG A 52 14.63 -13.53 -2.51
CA ARG A 52 15.55 -12.39 -2.47
C ARG A 52 15.52 -11.63 -1.15
N ASP A 53 14.71 -12.08 -0.18
CA ASP A 53 14.46 -11.41 1.10
C ASP A 53 14.11 -9.92 0.90
N CYS A 54 13.24 -9.64 -0.09
CA CYS A 54 12.87 -8.28 -0.47
C CYS A 54 11.36 -8.05 -0.29
N LEU A 55 10.99 -6.85 0.16
CA LEU A 55 9.61 -6.42 0.29
C LEU A 55 9.31 -5.36 -0.76
N GLN A 56 8.29 -5.59 -1.58
CA GLN A 56 7.84 -4.66 -2.61
C GLN A 56 6.46 -4.13 -2.24
N LEU A 57 6.33 -2.80 -2.20
CA LEU A 57 5.05 -2.13 -2.00
C LEU A 57 4.65 -1.47 -3.30
N PHE A 58 3.46 -1.79 -3.78
CA PHE A 58 2.80 -1.12 -4.89
C PHE A 58 1.68 -0.26 -4.34
N VAL A 59 1.54 0.93 -4.91
CA VAL A 59 0.57 1.95 -4.51
C VAL A 59 -0.17 2.36 -5.76
N ASP A 60 -1.45 2.02 -5.81
CA ASP A 60 -2.29 2.22 -6.97
C ASP A 60 -3.57 2.96 -6.55
N ALA A 61 -4.09 3.80 -7.45
CA ALA A 61 -5.44 4.33 -7.35
C ALA A 61 -6.34 3.23 -7.91
N ASP A 62 -7.18 2.61 -7.09
CA ASP A 62 -8.13 1.62 -7.59
C ASP A 62 -9.17 2.32 -8.46
N ASP A 63 -8.86 2.39 -9.75
CA ASP A 63 -9.71 2.94 -10.80
C ASP A 63 -10.43 1.78 -11.49
N GLU A 64 -11.11 0.91 -10.74
CA GLU A 64 -12.02 -0.09 -11.33
C GLU A 64 -13.36 0.54 -11.74
N GLN A 65 -13.32 1.66 -12.46
CA GLN A 65 -14.46 2.12 -13.27
C GLN A 65 -14.39 1.42 -14.63
N MET A 66 -14.56 0.10 -14.66
CA MET A 66 -14.90 -0.61 -15.88
C MET A 66 -16.42 -0.46 -16.13
N PHE A 67 -16.72 0.34 -17.16
CA PHE A 67 -18.05 0.57 -17.75
C PHE A 67 -18.74 -0.71 -18.24
#